data_AF-A0A7G9P251-F1
#
_entry.id   AF-A0A7G9P251-F1
#
_cell.length_a   1.000
_cell.length_b   1.000
_cell.length_c   1.000
_cell.angle_alpha   90.00
_cell.angle_beta   90.00
_cell.angle_gamma   90.00
#
_symmetry.space_group_name_H-M   'P 1'
#
loop_
_entity.id
_entity.type
_entity.pdbx_description
1 polymer ?
#
loop_
_entity_poly.entity_id
_entity_poly.type
_entity_poly.pdbx_seq_one_letter_code
_entity_poly.pdbx_strand_id
1 'polypeptide(L)'
;MYQPPTDNLYKFIAIFGIVLVVSSVALYVTSRKTAVEGQIEALRQIVDVTEALREMVLEIENTTALEESDKDDGQDVKVEMSMKLTRNIIDVEMNLIESYWTKERFAISDFSRGSLVAIFGFAIGIIVTFYGFCLWYLKTQRYQDSILRKQAESADEKTPSQ
;
A
#
# COMPACT_ATOMS: atom_id res chain seq x y z
N MET A 1 0.57 -49.32 16.34
CA MET A 1 -0.62 -48.50 16.00
C MET A 1 -0.19 -47.46 15.00
N TYR A 2 -0.63 -47.57 13.75
CA TYR A 2 -0.33 -46.59 12.71
C TYR A 2 -1.29 -45.41 12.89
N GLN A 3 -0.84 -44.30 13.47
CA GLN A 3 -1.62 -43.07 13.39
C GLN A 3 -1.49 -42.56 11.95
N PRO A 4 -2.58 -42.49 11.17
CA PRO A 4 -2.50 -41.86 9.87
C PRO A 4 -1.98 -40.42 10.06
N PRO A 5 -1.19 -39.87 9.12
CA PRO A 5 -0.50 -38.57 9.27
C PRO A 5 -1.47 -37.36 9.20
N THR A 6 -2.73 -37.57 9.57
CA THR A 6 -3.82 -36.59 9.52
C THR A 6 -3.73 -35.52 10.59
N ASP A 7 -2.99 -35.74 11.68
CA ASP A 7 -2.80 -34.69 12.71
C ASP A 7 -1.98 -33.49 12.18
N ASN A 8 -1.07 -33.75 11.25
CA ASN A 8 -0.30 -32.68 10.61
C ASN A 8 -1.16 -31.86 9.63
N LEU A 9 -2.24 -32.42 9.11
CA LEU A 9 -3.08 -31.74 8.12
C LEU A 9 -3.86 -30.57 8.72
N TYR A 10 -4.52 -30.76 9.87
CA TYR A 10 -5.32 -29.70 10.48
C TYR A 10 -4.45 -28.54 10.99
N LYS A 11 -3.28 -28.87 11.56
CA LYS A 11 -2.26 -27.87 11.95
C LYS A 11 -1.75 -27.11 10.73
N PHE A 12 -1.48 -27.79 9.62
CA PHE A 12 -1.07 -27.16 8.38
C PHE A 12 -2.13 -26.19 7.84
N ILE A 13 -3.40 -26.59 7.83
CA ILE A 13 -4.51 -25.71 7.41
C ILE A 13 -4.58 -24.46 8.29
N ALA A 14 -4.46 -24.62 9.61
CA ALA A 14 -4.48 -23.49 10.54
C ALA A 14 -3.31 -22.53 10.29
N ILE A 15 -2.09 -23.06 10.16
CA ILE A 15 -0.87 -22.27 9.90
C ILE A 15 -0.96 -21.59 8.51
N PHE A 16 -1.48 -22.28 7.50
CA PHE A 16 -1.70 -21.70 6.17
C PHE A 16 -2.67 -20.50 6.24
N GLY A 17 -3.75 -20.60 7.01
CA GLY A 17 -4.65 -19.48 7.26
C GLY A 17 -3.93 -18.27 7.89
N ILE A 18 -3.06 -18.52 8.87
CA ILE A 18 -2.24 -17.45 9.51
C ILE A 18 -1.30 -16.82 8.49
N VAL A 19 -0.63 -17.61 7.65
CA VAL A 19 0.23 -17.11 6.58
C VAL A 19 -0.56 -16.22 5.60
N LEU A 20 -1.79 -16.61 5.24
CA LEU A 20 -2.66 -15.77 4.42
C LEU A 20 -2.99 -14.45 5.10
N VAL A 21 -3.34 -14.47 6.40
CA VAL A 21 -3.60 -13.25 7.17
C VAL A 21 -2.40 -12.30 7.17
N VAL A 22 -1.20 -12.82 7.50
CA VAL A 22 0.03 -12.01 7.51
C VAL A 22 0.36 -11.47 6.12
N SER A 23 0.24 -12.31 5.08
CA SER A 23 0.48 -11.90 3.70
C SER A 23 -0.51 -10.82 3.25
N SER A 24 -1.79 -10.94 3.61
CA SER A 24 -2.81 -9.94 3.33
C SER A 24 -2.53 -8.60 4.01
N VAL A 25 -2.08 -8.62 5.26
CA VAL A 25 -1.68 -7.39 5.97
C VAL A 25 -0.46 -6.76 5.29
N ALA A 26 0.56 -7.57 4.93
CA ALA A 26 1.74 -7.08 4.23
C ALA A 26 1.41 -6.48 2.86
N LEU A 27 0.54 -7.13 2.09
CA LEU A 27 0.03 -6.61 0.82
C LEU A 27 -0.72 -5.29 1.02
N TYR A 28 -1.61 -5.21 2.02
CA TYR A 28 -2.33 -3.98 2.33
C TYR A 28 -1.39 -2.81 2.66
N VAL A 29 -0.40 -3.04 3.52
CA VAL A 29 0.60 -2.02 3.90
C VAL A 29 1.42 -1.59 2.69
N THR A 30 1.85 -2.54 1.85
CA THR A 30 2.63 -2.24 0.64
C THR A 30 1.81 -1.42 -0.36
N SER A 31 0.55 -1.81 -0.62
CA SER A 31 -0.36 -1.04 -1.47
C SER A 31 -0.62 0.37 -0.95
N ARG A 32 -0.74 0.55 0.38
CA ARG A 32 -0.85 1.89 0.99
C ARG A 32 0.41 2.71 0.81
N LYS A 33 1.58 2.10 1.02
CA LYS A 33 2.87 2.77 0.87
C LYS A 33 3.07 3.28 -0.55
N THR A 34 2.85 2.44 -1.57
CA THR A 34 2.96 2.84 -2.98
C THR A 34 2.00 3.98 -3.33
N ALA A 35 0.76 3.95 -2.81
CA ALA A 35 -0.20 5.03 -3.04
C ALA A 35 0.26 6.37 -2.44
N VAL A 36 0.80 6.34 -1.21
CA VAL A 36 1.34 7.54 -0.53
C VAL A 36 2.59 8.05 -1.23
N GLU A 37 3.50 7.16 -1.65
CA GLU A 37 4.70 7.55 -2.42
C GLU A 37 4.33 8.23 -3.74
N GLY A 38 3.29 7.74 -4.43
CA GLY A 38 2.75 8.38 -5.62
C GLY A 38 2.23 9.81 -5.37
N GLN A 39 1.58 10.05 -4.23
CA GLN A 39 1.11 11.38 -3.83
C GLN A 39 2.27 12.31 -3.47
N ILE A 40 3.28 11.82 -2.75
CA ILE A 40 4.48 12.59 -2.41
C ILE A 40 5.22 13.02 -3.68
N GLU A 41 5.35 12.12 -4.65
CA GLU A 41 6.03 12.42 -5.91
C GLU A 41 5.25 13.43 -6.76
N ALA A 42 3.91 13.34 -6.80
CA ALA A 42 3.09 14.36 -7.45
C ALA A 42 3.25 15.74 -6.79
N LEU A 43 3.30 15.78 -5.45
CA LEU A 43 3.51 17.03 -4.72
C LEU A 43 4.90 17.63 -5.00
N ARG A 44 5.95 16.81 -5.09
CA ARG A 44 7.31 17.27 -5.43
C ARG A 44 7.34 17.94 -6.79
N GLN A 45 6.70 17.35 -7.80
CA GLN A 45 6.63 17.94 -9.14
C GLN A 45 5.93 19.31 -9.15
N ILE A 46 4.88 19.47 -8.34
CA ILE A 46 4.21 20.77 -8.20
C ILE A 46 5.16 21.80 -7.57
N VAL A 47 5.92 21.41 -6.55
CA VAL A 47 6.92 22.28 -5.91
C VAL A 47 8.00 22.69 -6.92
N ASP A 48 8.57 21.74 -7.66
CA ASP A 48 9.63 22.01 -8.65
C ASP A 48 9.15 22.99 -9.73
N VAL A 49 7.92 22.82 -10.23
CA VAL A 49 7.36 23.76 -11.21
C VAL A 49 7.08 25.13 -10.60
N THR A 50 6.62 25.17 -9.35
CA THR A 50 6.39 26.44 -8.66
C THR A 50 7.69 27.23 -8.48
N GLU A 51 8.80 26.55 -8.20
CA GLU A 51 10.13 27.15 -8.13
C GLU A 51 10.60 27.64 -9.49
N ALA A 52 10.46 26.84 -10.55
CA ALA A 52 10.80 27.25 -11.92
C ALA A 52 9.99 28.47 -12.39
N LEU A 53 8.70 28.50 -12.09
CA LEU A 53 7.84 29.66 -12.37
C LEU A 53 8.32 30.91 -11.62
N ARG A 54 8.72 30.75 -10.36
CA ARG A 54 9.26 31.86 -9.56
C ARG A 54 10.55 32.43 -10.16
N GLU A 55 11.47 31.57 -10.62
CA GLU A 55 12.70 32.01 -11.28
C GLU A 55 12.43 32.79 -12.57
N MET A 56 11.53 32.29 -13.42
CA MET A 56 11.13 32.99 -14.64
C MET A 56 10.53 34.37 -14.36
N VAL A 57 9.67 34.49 -13.33
CA VAL A 57 9.09 35.78 -12.94
C VAL A 57 10.17 36.77 -12.49
N LEU A 58 11.17 36.32 -11.73
CA LEU A 58 12.29 37.18 -11.29
C LEU A 58 13.17 37.63 -12.47
N GLU A 59 13.42 36.75 -13.45
CA GLU A 59 14.18 37.09 -14.66
C GLU A 59 13.46 38.17 -15.48
N ILE A 60 12.14 38.08 -15.57
CA ILE A 60 11.30 39.07 -16.27
C ILE A 60 11.31 40.41 -15.54
N GLU A 61 11.17 40.40 -14.21
CA GLU A 61 11.22 41.62 -13.40
C GLU A 61 12.55 42.36 -13.59
N ASN A 62 13.65 41.61 -13.58
CA ASN A 62 14.98 42.16 -13.85
C ASN A 62 15.15 42.70 -15.28
N THR A 63 14.61 42.01 -16.29
CA THR A 63 14.69 42.45 -17.69
C THR A 63 13.84 43.69 -17.93
N THR A 64 12.64 43.75 -17.36
CA THR A 64 11.72 44.89 -17.48
C THR A 64 12.32 46.14 -16.82
N ALA A 65 13.01 45.98 -15.69
CA ALA A 65 13.69 47.09 -15.01
C ALA A 65 14.80 47.74 -15.86
N LEU A 66 15.41 47.01 -16.79
CA LEU A 66 16.42 47.54 -17.72
C LEU A 66 15.80 48.30 -18.89
N GLU A 67 14.63 47.86 -19.38
CA GLU A 67 13.95 48.46 -20.55
C GLU A 67 13.24 49.79 -20.23
N GLU A 68 12.82 50.04 -18.99
CA GLU A 68 12.23 51.33 -18.60
C GLU A 68 13.20 52.53 -18.72
N SER A 69 14.50 52.26 -18.95
CA SER A 69 15.52 53.27 -19.20
C SER A 69 15.52 53.84 -20.62
N ASP A 70 14.94 53.17 -21.63
CA ASP A 70 14.93 53.62 -23.04
C ASP A 70 13.48 53.81 -23.53
N LYS A 71 12.99 55.05 -23.42
CA LYS A 71 11.63 55.44 -23.83
C LYS A 71 11.62 55.93 -25.29
N ASP A 72 11.22 55.10 -26.27
CA ASP A 72 10.42 55.65 -27.39
C ASP A 72 9.69 54.65 -28.32
N ASP A 73 10.04 53.35 -28.42
CA ASP A 73 9.49 52.50 -29.52
C ASP A 73 9.11 51.04 -29.16
N GLY A 74 9.04 50.68 -27.87
CA GLY A 74 9.03 49.28 -27.41
C GLY A 74 7.66 48.60 -27.20
N GLN A 75 6.53 49.20 -27.58
CA GLN A 75 5.22 48.72 -27.13
C GLN A 75 4.82 47.34 -27.71
N ASP A 76 5.20 47.04 -28.96
CA ASP A 76 4.89 45.76 -29.61
C ASP A 76 5.74 44.59 -29.06
N VAL A 77 7.00 44.86 -28.69
CA VAL A 77 7.93 43.85 -28.14
C VAL A 77 7.42 43.33 -26.78
N LYS A 78 6.91 44.23 -25.93
CA LYS A 78 6.35 43.87 -24.62
C LYS A 78 5.12 42.97 -24.75
N VAL A 79 4.29 43.22 -25.75
CA VAL A 79 3.10 42.41 -26.03
C VAL A 79 3.50 41.01 -26.51
N GLU A 80 4.47 40.89 -27.43
CA GLU A 80 4.95 39.58 -27.89
C GLU A 80 5.58 38.76 -26.75
N MET A 81 6.38 39.38 -25.89
CA MET A 81 7.02 38.70 -24.76
C MET A 81 6.00 38.19 -23.74
N SER A 82 4.99 39.00 -23.41
CA SER A 82 3.91 38.59 -22.49
C SER A 82 3.06 37.44 -23.05
N MET A 83 2.83 37.39 -24.37
CA MET A 83 2.14 36.26 -25.01
C MET A 83 2.97 34.98 -24.98
N LYS A 84 4.28 35.04 -25.25
CA LYS A 84 5.17 33.87 -25.16
C LYS A 84 5.20 33.31 -23.74
N LEU A 85 5.27 34.19 -22.75
CA LEU A 85 5.23 33.79 -21.34
C LEU A 85 3.92 33.10 -20.98
N THR A 86 2.79 33.70 -21.36
CA THR A 86 1.47 33.13 -21.08
C THR A 86 1.33 31.74 -21.71
N ARG A 87 1.84 31.55 -22.93
CA ARG A 87 1.83 30.25 -23.59
C ARG A 87 2.68 29.21 -22.84
N ASN A 88 3.90 29.57 -22.45
CA ASN A 88 4.77 28.66 -21.69
C ASN A 88 4.15 28.29 -20.34
N ILE A 89 3.49 29.23 -19.66
CA ILE A 89 2.78 28.95 -18.39
C ILE A 89 1.65 27.95 -18.63
N ILE A 90 0.81 28.17 -19.66
CA ILE A 90 -0.29 27.26 -20.00
C ILE A 90 0.24 25.87 -20.36
N ASP A 91 1.31 25.76 -21.14
CA ASP A 91 1.90 24.47 -21.52
C ASP A 91 2.45 23.72 -20.29
N VAL A 92 3.07 24.43 -19.36
CA VAL A 92 3.55 23.87 -18.08
C VAL A 92 2.38 23.42 -17.21
N GLU A 93 1.34 24.23 -17.06
CA GLU A 93 0.12 23.87 -16.32
C GLU A 93 -0.57 22.64 -16.94
N MET A 94 -0.69 22.58 -18.26
CA MET A 94 -1.29 21.44 -18.96
C MET A 94 -0.51 20.15 -18.75
N ASN A 95 0.82 20.20 -18.82
CA ASN A 95 1.68 19.04 -18.55
C ASN A 95 1.60 18.59 -17.08
N LEU A 96 1.51 19.54 -16.14
CA LEU A 96 1.29 19.23 -14.73
C LEU A 96 -0.05 18.54 -14.51
N ILE A 97 -1.12 19.08 -15.09
CA ILE A 97 -2.48 18.52 -15.00
C ILE A 97 -2.49 17.09 -15.57
N GLU A 98 -1.93 16.88 -16.75
CA GLU A 98 -1.86 15.55 -17.36
C GLU A 98 -1.06 14.55 -16.52
N SER A 99 0.10 14.96 -16.00
CA SER A 99 0.91 14.11 -15.12
C SER A 99 0.21 13.79 -13.79
N TYR A 100 -0.56 14.75 -13.25
CA TYR A 100 -1.37 14.56 -12.05
C TYR A 100 -2.51 13.56 -12.30
N TRP A 101 -3.32 13.76 -13.34
CA TRP A 101 -4.46 12.87 -13.65
C TRP A 101 -4.03 11.45 -14.01
N THR A 102 -2.93 11.29 -14.76
CA THR A 102 -2.43 9.96 -15.17
C THR A 102 -1.91 9.17 -13.97
N LYS A 103 -1.12 9.79 -13.10
CA LYS A 103 -0.60 9.16 -11.87
C LYS A 103 -1.72 8.87 -10.88
N GLU A 104 -2.63 9.81 -10.67
CA GLU A 104 -3.75 9.64 -9.75
C GLU A 104 -4.68 8.50 -10.19
N ARG A 105 -5.03 8.43 -11.48
CA ARG A 105 -5.87 7.34 -12.01
C ARG A 105 -5.21 5.98 -11.88
N PHE A 106 -3.91 5.89 -12.13
CA PHE A 106 -3.14 4.66 -11.95
C PHE A 106 -3.12 4.26 -10.47
N ALA A 107 -2.77 5.19 -9.57
CA ALA A 107 -2.68 4.97 -8.14
C ALA A 107 -4.04 4.55 -7.52
N ILE A 108 -5.14 5.21 -7.90
CA ILE A 108 -6.48 4.85 -7.42
C ILE A 108 -6.85 3.43 -7.88
N SER A 109 -6.61 3.11 -9.16
CA SER A 109 -6.99 1.80 -9.70
C SER A 109 -6.20 0.64 -9.08
N ASP A 110 -4.89 0.83 -8.88
CA ASP A 110 -4.01 -0.19 -8.32
C ASP A 110 -4.26 -0.36 -6.81
N PHE A 111 -4.49 0.76 -6.12
CA PHE A 111 -4.88 0.77 -4.71
C PHE A 111 -6.21 0.04 -4.47
N SER A 112 -7.24 0.28 -5.29
CA SER A 112 -8.53 -0.39 -5.14
C SER A 112 -8.43 -1.90 -5.35
N ARG A 113 -7.65 -2.35 -6.34
CA ARG A 113 -7.48 -3.79 -6.60
C ARG A 113 -6.68 -4.48 -5.49
N GLY A 114 -5.53 -3.92 -5.10
CA GLY A 114 -4.69 -4.48 -4.05
C GLY A 114 -5.39 -4.54 -2.68
N SER A 115 -6.10 -3.48 -2.32
CA SER A 115 -6.85 -3.43 -1.04
C SER A 115 -8.00 -4.43 -0.99
N LEU A 116 -8.76 -4.61 -2.08
CA LEU A 116 -9.81 -5.62 -2.15
C LEU A 116 -9.26 -7.03 -1.99
N VAL A 117 -8.20 -7.38 -2.73
CA VAL A 117 -7.54 -8.69 -2.62
C VAL A 117 -7.02 -8.93 -1.20
N ALA A 118 -6.43 -7.92 -0.58
CA ALA A 118 -5.95 -8.01 0.80
C ALA A 118 -7.09 -8.26 1.80
N ILE A 119 -8.22 -7.53 1.69
CA ILE A 119 -9.39 -7.69 2.56
C ILE A 119 -9.99 -9.10 2.43
N PHE A 120 -10.19 -9.58 1.20
CA PHE A 120 -10.71 -10.93 0.98
C PHE A 120 -9.75 -12.00 1.49
N GLY A 121 -8.45 -11.87 1.20
CA GLY A 121 -7.43 -12.79 1.70
C GLY A 121 -7.37 -12.83 3.23
N PHE A 122 -7.53 -11.68 3.89
CA PHE A 122 -7.58 -11.59 5.34
C PHE A 122 -8.81 -12.31 5.92
N ALA A 123 -10.00 -12.05 5.36
CA ALA A 123 -11.23 -12.70 5.80
C ALA A 123 -11.17 -14.22 5.59
N ILE A 124 -10.73 -14.67 4.41
CA ILE A 124 -10.53 -16.09 4.09
C ILE A 124 -9.50 -16.71 5.04
N GLY A 125 -8.38 -16.02 5.29
CA GLY A 125 -7.33 -16.47 6.19
C GLY A 125 -7.83 -16.69 7.62
N ILE A 126 -8.65 -15.79 8.16
CA ILE A 126 -9.29 -15.96 9.48
C ILE A 126 -10.19 -17.19 9.50
N ILE A 127 -11.06 -17.34 8.48
CA ILE A 127 -11.99 -18.47 8.38
C ILE A 127 -11.22 -19.80 8.33
N VAL A 128 -10.19 -19.88 7.48
CA VAL A 128 -9.35 -21.07 7.32
C VAL A 128 -8.59 -21.39 8.61
N THR A 129 -8.05 -20.37 9.29
CA THR A 129 -7.35 -20.53 10.57
C THR A 129 -8.27 -21.13 11.62
N PHE A 130 -9.45 -20.52 11.81
CA PHE A 130 -10.42 -20.97 12.78
C PHE A 130 -10.92 -22.39 12.47
N TYR A 131 -11.23 -22.67 11.20
CA TYR A 131 -11.64 -23.99 10.75
C TYR A 131 -10.55 -25.06 11.01
N GLY A 132 -9.29 -24.74 10.72
CA GLY A 132 -8.15 -25.62 10.99
C GLY A 132 -8.02 -25.96 12.48
N PHE A 133 -8.10 -24.96 13.36
CA PHE A 133 -8.06 -25.18 14.81
C PHE A 133 -9.28 -25.94 15.34
N CYS A 134 -10.49 -25.65 14.84
CA CYS A 134 -11.69 -26.38 15.22
C CYS A 134 -11.59 -27.87 14.86
N LEU A 135 -11.14 -28.19 13.64
CA LEU A 135 -10.96 -29.58 13.22
C LEU A 135 -9.87 -30.28 14.03
N TRP A 136 -8.75 -29.58 14.27
CA TRP A 136 -7.66 -30.11 15.09
C TRP A 136 -8.13 -30.44 16.52
N TYR A 137 -8.86 -29.53 17.15
CA TYR A 137 -9.37 -29.72 18.51
C TYR A 137 -10.39 -30.85 18.59
N LEU A 138 -11.39 -30.84 17.70
CA LEU A 138 -12.49 -31.81 17.74
C LEU A 138 -12.04 -33.23 17.39
N LYS A 139 -11.14 -33.39 16.41
CA LYS A 139 -10.74 -34.71 15.91
C LYS A 139 -9.48 -35.24 16.56
N THR A 140 -8.46 -34.41 16.77
CA THR A 140 -7.19 -34.87 17.33
C THR A 140 -7.15 -34.67 18.84
N GLN A 141 -7.26 -33.42 19.30
CA GLN A 141 -6.97 -33.07 20.69
C GLN A 141 -7.87 -33.83 21.66
N ARG A 142 -9.19 -33.83 21.42
CA ARG A 142 -10.16 -34.55 22.27
C ARG A 142 -9.86 -36.05 22.39
N TYR A 143 -9.36 -36.67 21.32
CA TYR A 143 -8.99 -38.09 21.34
C TYR A 143 -7.68 -38.33 22.10
N GLN A 144 -6.67 -37.47 21.88
CA GLN A 144 -5.39 -37.53 22.60
C GLN A 144 -5.58 -37.31 24.11
N ASP A 145 -6.38 -36.33 24.51
CA ASP A 145 -6.69 -36.05 25.91
C ASP A 145 -7.39 -37.24 26.59
N SER A 146 -8.28 -37.92 25.88
CA SER A 146 -8.96 -39.12 26.37
C SER A 146 -7.98 -40.29 26.59
N ILE A 147 -6.99 -40.46 25.71
CA ILE A 147 -5.94 -41.48 25.88
C ILE A 147 -5.04 -41.13 27.06
N LEU A 148 -4.56 -39.89 27.13
CA LEU A 148 -3.68 -39.43 28.20
C LEU A 148 -4.32 -39.60 29.57
N ARG A 149 -5.62 -39.31 29.68
CA ARG A 149 -6.38 -39.53 30.92
C ARG A 149 -6.40 -40.99 31.34
N LYS A 150 -6.69 -41.92 30.43
CA LYS A 150 -6.68 -43.36 30.72
C LYS A 150 -5.29 -43.87 31.10
N GLN A 151 -4.24 -43.32 30.46
CA GLN A 151 -2.86 -43.66 30.80
C GLN A 151 -2.49 -43.20 32.21
N ALA A 152 -2.89 -41.98 32.60
CA ALA A 152 -2.69 -41.46 33.95
C ALA A 152 -3.40 -42.33 35.00
N GLU A 153 -4.69 -42.63 34.80
CA GLU A 153 -5.47 -43.50 35.70
C GLU A 153 -4.81 -44.88 35.88
N SER A 154 -4.29 -45.48 34.81
CA SER A 154 -3.58 -46.78 34.87
C SER A 154 -2.18 -46.74 35.52
N ALA A 155 -1.55 -45.57 35.57
CA ALA A 155 -0.23 -45.37 36.17
C ALA A 155 -0.36 -45.22 37.69
N ASP A 156 -1.39 -44.52 38.15
CA ASP A 156 -1.69 -44.35 39.57
C ASP A 156 -2.01 -45.69 40.24
N GLU A 157 -2.77 -46.58 39.59
CA GLU A 157 -3.06 -47.93 40.10
C GLU A 157 -1.79 -48.78 40.31
N LYS A 158 -0.72 -48.52 39.56
CA LYS A 158 0.53 -49.29 39.63
C LYS A 158 1.50 -48.79 40.70
N THR A 159 1.23 -47.65 41.31
CA THR A 159 2.09 -47.04 42.33
C THR A 159 1.41 -47.18 43.69
N PRO A 160 1.48 -48.35 44.35
CA PRO A 160 0.86 -48.53 45.66
C PRO A 160 1.50 -47.55 46.65
N SER A 161 0.66 -46.80 47.36
CA SER A 161 1.05 -45.83 48.39
C SER A 161 1.96 -46.53 49.41
N GLN A 162 3.25 -46.21 49.38
CA GLN A 162 4.22 -46.63 50.39
C GLN A 162 4.10 -45.78 51.65
#